data_AF-A0A7W1MCG4-F1
#
_entry.id   AF-A0A7W1MCG4-F1
#
_cell.length_a   1.000
_cell.length_b   1.000
_cell.length_c   1.000
_cell.angle_alpha   90.00
_cell.angle_beta   90.00
_cell.angle_gamma   90.00
#
_symmetry.space_group_name_H-M   'P 1'
#
loop_
_entity.id
_entity.type
_entity.pdbx_description
1 polymer ?
#
loop_
_entity_poly.entity_id
_entity_poly.type
_entity_poly.pdbx_seq_one_letter_code
_entity_poly.pdbx_strand_id
1 'polypeptide(L)'
;MKPLIVDSEDFISADMRLTHAAKPYFTRMAKKPLGRLEDRYPKTVFLLFEAALIYVEQNLEHAFPLNLEESVIVDLLKSEDGKHNLEITEIIENEQLRSDIPEIDLESLWLLFRDYVGNLQIPSYATVGLLLERGKPEKAQAQALKLKHLYDITRSLNILIQHCLNHKNIEKAMQLFALLPTTSDRREEVSKIVDFLFSQKQHNKAFTFSKNLEDSVLRNHALHEVSLWMVKQGELEQGLKILNEYVEDSDVKAYTLSLIVAVLTGQGRFDQASKLAFTILEVDYRQDAINAIVKKMVRIRRIDKAEEFMTRLEGGMEKKEALKIIESGLKAKLQDERIKKIQIF
;
A
#
# COMPACT_ATOMS: atom_id res chain seq x y z
N MET A 1 -33.18 -6.05 33.93
CA MET A 1 -32.21 -5.79 32.84
C MET A 1 -31.39 -7.05 32.66
N LYS A 2 -31.50 -7.72 31.51
CA LYS A 2 -30.59 -8.82 31.14
C LYS A 2 -29.21 -8.22 30.82
N PRO A 3 -28.10 -8.84 31.21
CA PRO A 3 -26.78 -8.42 30.77
C PRO A 3 -26.68 -8.64 29.26
N LEU A 4 -26.16 -7.63 28.55
CA LEU A 4 -25.77 -7.75 27.15
C LEU A 4 -24.68 -8.82 27.08
N ILE A 5 -25.02 -9.98 26.50
CA ILE A 5 -24.04 -10.91 25.97
C ILE A 5 -23.50 -10.23 24.73
N VAL A 6 -22.28 -9.68 24.84
CA VAL A 6 -21.52 -9.24 23.67
C VAL A 6 -20.98 -10.52 23.03
N ASP A 7 -21.45 -10.83 21.82
CA ASP A 7 -21.07 -12.03 21.09
C ASP A 7 -19.55 -12.06 20.87
N SER A 8 -18.95 -13.22 21.14
CA SER A 8 -17.51 -13.50 21.03
C SER A 8 -16.92 -13.30 19.63
N GLU A 9 -17.75 -13.05 18.60
CA GLU A 9 -17.30 -12.75 17.25
C GLU A 9 -16.79 -11.31 17.10
N ASP A 10 -17.28 -10.35 17.89
CA ASP A 10 -16.81 -8.96 17.84
C ASP A 10 -15.40 -8.81 18.47
N PHE A 11 -15.10 -9.61 19.49
CA PHE A 11 -13.78 -9.63 20.17
C PHE A 11 -12.66 -10.14 19.26
N ILE A 12 -12.96 -11.12 18.41
CA ILE A 12 -12.03 -11.73 17.43
C ILE A 12 -11.65 -10.73 16.32
N SER A 13 -12.50 -9.74 16.01
CA SER A 13 -12.26 -8.79 14.92
C SER A 13 -11.21 -7.71 15.23
N ALA A 14 -11.09 -7.31 16.50
CA ALA A 14 -10.08 -6.36 16.98
C ALA A 14 -8.71 -7.06 17.20
N ASP A 15 -8.75 -8.29 17.72
CA ASP A 15 -7.60 -9.17 17.95
C ASP A 15 -6.86 -9.50 16.64
N MET A 16 -7.60 -9.67 15.53
CA MET A 16 -7.00 -9.93 14.21
C MET A 16 -6.13 -8.78 13.65
N ARG A 17 -6.38 -7.54 14.09
CA ARG A 17 -5.59 -6.35 13.67
C ARG A 17 -4.30 -6.23 14.49
N LEU A 18 -4.42 -6.32 15.81
CA LEU A 18 -3.28 -6.33 16.73
C LEU A 18 -2.34 -7.51 16.46
N THR A 19 -2.86 -8.69 16.16
CA THR A 19 -2.04 -9.86 15.77
C THR A 19 -1.26 -9.66 14.48
N HIS A 20 -1.75 -8.87 13.50
CA HIS A 20 -1.00 -8.55 12.29
C HIS A 20 0.15 -7.56 12.56
N ALA A 21 -0.07 -6.54 13.39
CA ALA A 21 0.96 -5.56 13.76
C ALA A 21 1.98 -6.12 14.77
N ALA A 22 1.55 -7.04 15.63
CA ALA A 22 2.39 -7.74 16.60
C ALA A 22 3.13 -8.94 15.97
N LYS A 23 2.70 -9.43 14.80
CA LYS A 23 3.31 -10.55 14.07
C LYS A 23 4.84 -10.49 13.97
N PRO A 24 5.49 -9.35 13.67
CA PRO A 24 6.95 -9.26 13.62
C PRO A 24 7.64 -9.58 14.95
N TYR A 25 6.96 -9.34 16.09
CA TYR A 25 7.46 -9.66 17.42
C TYR A 25 7.34 -11.16 17.72
N PHE A 26 6.19 -11.78 17.41
CA PHE A 26 6.02 -13.24 17.54
C PHE A 26 6.99 -14.01 16.61
N THR A 27 7.12 -13.58 15.34
CA THR A 27 7.99 -14.28 14.37
C THR A 27 9.49 -14.21 14.72
N ARG A 28 9.96 -13.16 15.43
CA ARG A 28 11.36 -13.09 15.91
C ARG A 28 11.66 -14.10 17.03
N MET A 29 10.65 -14.53 17.78
CA MET A 29 10.79 -15.40 18.96
C MET A 29 10.74 -16.89 18.67
N ALA A 30 10.18 -17.29 17.52
CA ALA A 30 10.12 -18.68 17.06
C ALA A 30 11.50 -19.41 16.96
N LYS A 31 12.62 -18.70 17.17
CA LYS A 31 13.98 -19.27 17.21
C LYS A 31 14.49 -19.64 18.61
N LYS A 32 13.75 -19.35 19.69
CA LYS A 32 14.05 -19.73 21.08
C LYS A 32 13.14 -20.89 21.54
N PRO A 33 13.46 -21.63 22.64
CA PRO A 33 12.59 -22.69 23.17
C PRO A 33 11.14 -22.24 23.51
N LEU A 34 10.88 -20.93 23.53
CA LEU A 34 9.58 -20.27 23.67
C LEU A 34 8.64 -20.46 22.46
N GLY A 35 9.13 -20.88 21.29
CA GLY A 35 8.27 -21.10 20.10
C GLY A 35 7.17 -22.16 20.31
N ARG A 36 7.30 -23.03 21.32
CA ARG A 36 6.26 -24.00 21.71
C ARG A 36 5.08 -23.37 22.45
N LEU A 37 5.24 -22.19 23.06
CA LEU A 37 4.20 -21.52 23.84
C LEU A 37 3.23 -20.76 22.94
N GLU A 38 3.70 -20.15 21.86
CA GLU A 38 2.86 -19.46 20.87
C GLU A 38 1.86 -20.43 20.22
N ASP A 39 2.32 -21.64 19.86
CA ASP A 39 1.48 -22.67 19.24
C ASP A 39 0.54 -23.36 20.24
N ARG A 40 0.97 -23.53 21.50
CA ARG A 40 0.16 -24.22 22.53
C ARG A 40 -0.82 -23.30 23.25
N TYR A 41 -0.45 -22.04 23.48
CA TYR A 41 -1.18 -21.10 24.33
C TYR A 41 -1.25 -19.69 23.71
N PRO A 42 -1.84 -19.56 22.50
CA PRO A 42 -1.84 -18.31 21.74
C PRO A 42 -2.50 -17.15 22.49
N LYS A 43 -3.58 -17.41 23.24
CA LYS A 43 -4.27 -16.39 24.05
C LYS A 43 -3.39 -15.84 25.17
N THR A 44 -2.76 -16.72 25.95
CA THR A 44 -1.89 -16.32 27.07
C THR A 44 -0.70 -15.49 26.58
N VAL A 45 -0.10 -15.91 25.47
CA VAL A 45 1.03 -15.20 24.86
C VAL A 45 0.61 -13.83 24.34
N PHE A 46 -0.56 -13.73 23.70
CA PHE A 46 -1.12 -12.46 23.25
C PHE A 46 -1.35 -11.49 24.42
N LEU A 47 -1.94 -11.96 25.51
CA LEU A 47 -2.25 -11.09 26.65
C LEU A 47 -1.00 -10.62 27.40
N LEU A 48 0.05 -11.46 27.48
CA LEU A 48 1.36 -11.04 28.00
C LEU A 48 2.02 -9.99 27.12
N PHE A 49 1.88 -10.12 25.80
CA PHE A 49 2.32 -9.09 24.86
C PHE A 49 1.56 -7.77 25.06
N GLU A 50 0.23 -7.83 25.22
CA GLU A 50 -0.61 -6.66 25.52
C GLU A 50 -0.20 -5.98 26.84
N ALA A 51 0.05 -6.75 27.90
CA ALA A 51 0.54 -6.23 29.16
C ALA A 51 1.90 -5.54 29.01
N ALA A 52 2.83 -6.16 28.26
CA ALA A 52 4.15 -5.58 27.99
C ALA A 52 4.04 -4.28 27.18
N LEU A 53 3.10 -4.21 26.24
CA LEU A 53 2.84 -3.03 25.43
C LEU A 53 2.27 -1.88 26.27
N ILE A 54 1.26 -2.14 27.11
CA ILE A 54 0.72 -1.15 28.05
C ILE A 54 1.83 -0.63 28.97
N TYR A 55 2.65 -1.54 29.50
CA TYR A 55 3.77 -1.18 30.36
C TYR A 55 4.76 -0.25 29.65
N VAL A 56 5.19 -0.60 28.44
CA VAL A 56 6.09 0.25 27.66
C VAL A 56 5.45 1.61 27.38
N GLU A 57 4.19 1.66 26.96
CA GLU A 57 3.50 2.91 26.62
C GLU A 57 3.40 3.94 27.76
N GLN A 58 3.24 3.46 28.99
CA GLN A 58 3.23 4.29 30.20
C GLN A 58 4.63 4.83 30.54
N ASN A 59 5.68 4.13 30.08
CA ASN A 59 7.06 4.37 30.49
C ASN A 59 8.00 4.78 29.32
N LEU A 60 7.46 5.06 28.12
CA LEU A 60 8.23 5.39 26.90
C LEU A 60 9.16 6.61 27.01
N GLU A 61 8.97 7.47 28.03
CA GLU A 61 9.76 8.68 28.26
C GLU A 61 10.97 8.44 29.18
N HIS A 62 11.09 7.26 29.80
CA HIS A 62 12.12 6.97 30.79
C HIS A 62 13.03 5.86 30.27
N ALA A 63 14.35 6.11 30.26
CA ALA A 63 15.33 5.07 29.95
C ALA A 63 15.35 4.09 31.12
N PHE A 64 14.64 2.97 30.97
CA PHE A 64 14.53 2.00 32.06
C PHE A 64 15.73 1.06 32.10
N PRO A 65 16.25 0.73 33.29
CA PRO A 65 17.14 -0.41 33.45
C PRO A 65 16.36 -1.70 33.14
N LEU A 66 16.99 -2.63 32.40
CA LEU A 66 16.48 -3.97 32.08
C LEU A 66 16.20 -4.87 33.30
N ASN A 67 16.34 -4.34 34.52
CA ASN A 67 16.09 -5.02 35.79
C ASN A 67 14.67 -4.72 36.27
N LEU A 68 13.68 -5.32 35.60
CA LEU A 68 12.32 -5.40 36.11
C LEU A 68 12.27 -6.48 37.18
N GLU A 69 11.94 -6.12 38.42
CA GLU A 69 11.67 -7.12 39.45
C GLU A 69 10.39 -7.91 39.11
N GLU A 70 10.35 -9.19 39.46
CA GLU A 70 9.20 -10.08 39.24
C GLU A 70 7.89 -9.55 39.87
N SER A 71 8.02 -8.78 40.95
CA SER A 71 6.96 -8.04 41.65
C SER A 71 6.23 -7.04 40.74
N VAL A 72 6.92 -6.42 39.78
CA VAL A 72 6.35 -5.40 38.89
C VAL A 72 5.29 -5.98 37.96
N ILE A 73 5.47 -7.21 37.48
CA ILE A 73 4.45 -7.90 36.68
C ILE A 73 3.23 -8.18 37.55
N VAL A 74 3.43 -8.72 38.76
CA VAL A 74 2.34 -9.04 39.68
C VAL A 74 1.52 -7.79 40.02
N ASP A 75 2.17 -6.63 40.19
CA ASP A 75 1.52 -5.36 40.49
C ASP A 75 0.83 -4.74 39.26
N LEU A 76 1.44 -4.80 38.07
CA LEU A 76 0.80 -4.37 36.81
C LEU A 76 -0.42 -5.22 36.46
N LEU A 77 -0.33 -6.53 36.72
CA LEU A 77 -1.44 -7.43 36.50
C LEU A 77 -2.57 -7.20 37.53
N LYS A 78 -2.26 -6.62 38.71
CA LYS A 78 -3.21 -6.33 39.79
C LYS A 78 -3.72 -4.89 39.85
N SER A 79 -3.11 -3.94 39.12
CA SER A 79 -3.44 -2.51 39.25
C SER A 79 -4.80 -2.16 38.62
N GLU A 80 -5.74 -1.71 39.45
CA GLU A 80 -7.14 -1.41 39.10
C GLU A 80 -7.34 -0.08 38.32
N ASP A 81 -6.33 0.77 38.21
CA ASP A 81 -6.50 2.13 37.71
C ASP A 81 -6.10 2.29 36.23
N GLY A 82 -7.10 2.32 35.33
CA GLY A 82 -6.86 2.91 34.00
C GLY A 82 -7.78 2.59 32.82
N LYS A 83 -9.08 2.32 33.01
CA LYS A 83 -10.17 2.41 32.00
C LYS A 83 -10.07 1.66 30.65
N HIS A 84 -8.98 0.96 30.33
CA HIS A 84 -8.90 -0.03 29.25
C HIS A 84 -8.43 -1.42 29.76
N ASN A 85 -8.59 -1.64 31.08
CA ASN A 85 -8.51 -2.94 31.77
C ASN A 85 -9.66 -3.87 31.36
N LEU A 86 -9.72 -4.28 30.10
CA LEU A 86 -10.39 -5.54 29.79
C LEU A 86 -9.27 -6.59 29.73
N GLU A 87 -9.41 -7.59 30.60
CA GLU A 87 -8.75 -8.90 30.59
C GLU A 87 -7.51 -9.16 31.44
N ILE A 88 -6.71 -8.21 31.94
CA ILE A 88 -5.50 -8.62 32.69
C ILE A 88 -5.81 -9.26 34.07
N THR A 89 -6.73 -8.67 34.83
CA THR A 89 -7.19 -9.22 36.11
C THR A 89 -8.06 -10.48 35.90
N GLU A 90 -8.86 -10.50 34.83
CA GLU A 90 -9.61 -11.68 34.40
C GLU A 90 -8.69 -12.85 34.00
N ILE A 91 -7.50 -12.64 33.47
CA ILE A 91 -6.53 -13.72 33.18
C ILE A 91 -5.97 -14.35 34.46
N ILE A 92 -5.75 -13.55 35.50
CA ILE A 92 -5.25 -14.05 36.79
C ILE A 92 -6.35 -14.81 37.53
N GLU A 93 -7.59 -14.34 37.43
CA GLU A 93 -8.75 -14.85 38.19
C GLU A 93 -9.55 -15.92 37.44
N ASN A 94 -9.35 -16.11 36.13
CA ASN A 94 -10.02 -17.15 35.37
C ASN A 94 -9.41 -18.53 35.66
N GLU A 95 -10.06 -19.27 36.57
CA GLU A 95 -9.70 -20.64 36.97
C GLU A 95 -9.57 -21.61 35.77
N GLN A 96 -10.23 -21.32 34.64
CA GLN A 96 -10.20 -22.13 33.42
C GLN A 96 -8.88 -21.98 32.65
N LEU A 97 -8.22 -20.82 32.73
CA LEU A 97 -6.84 -20.64 32.24
C LEU A 97 -5.83 -21.35 33.16
N ARG A 98 -6.04 -21.37 34.49
CA ARG A 98 -5.20 -22.19 35.39
C ARG A 98 -5.30 -23.69 35.11
N SER A 99 -6.47 -24.18 34.70
CA SER A 99 -6.64 -25.61 34.38
C SER A 99 -6.01 -26.02 33.05
N ASP A 100 -5.89 -25.09 32.09
CA ASP A 100 -5.26 -25.33 30.79
C ASP A 100 -3.76 -24.95 30.75
N ILE A 101 -3.24 -24.25 31.78
CA ILE A 101 -1.81 -23.89 31.95
C ILE A 101 -1.08 -24.74 33.04
N PRO A 102 -1.17 -26.09 33.15
CA PRO A 102 -0.42 -26.82 34.19
C PRO A 102 1.09 -26.90 33.95
N GLU A 103 1.60 -26.56 32.76
CA GLU A 103 3.00 -26.82 32.35
C GLU A 103 3.84 -25.57 32.03
N ILE A 104 3.35 -24.34 32.26
CA ILE A 104 4.18 -23.14 32.07
C ILE A 104 4.54 -22.55 33.44
N ASP A 105 5.82 -22.60 33.82
CA ASP A 105 6.27 -21.94 35.03
C ASP A 105 6.21 -20.41 34.91
N LEU A 106 5.96 -19.72 36.03
CA LEU A 106 5.87 -18.26 36.10
C LEU A 106 7.16 -17.59 35.61
N GLU A 107 8.30 -18.27 35.78
CA GLU A 107 9.61 -17.84 35.30
C GLU A 107 9.63 -17.72 33.76
N SER A 108 9.06 -18.68 33.04
CA SER A 108 8.94 -18.64 31.57
C SER A 108 8.03 -17.52 31.09
N LEU A 109 6.91 -17.27 31.78
CA LEU A 109 6.02 -16.14 31.46
C LEU A 109 6.70 -14.79 31.72
N TRP A 110 7.46 -14.68 32.82
CA TRP A 110 8.25 -13.49 33.15
C TRP A 110 9.37 -13.24 32.14
N LEU A 111 10.11 -14.29 31.74
CA LEU A 111 11.15 -14.20 30.72
C LEU A 111 10.56 -13.72 29.38
N LEU A 112 9.38 -14.21 29.02
CA LEU A 112 8.68 -13.83 27.79
C LEU A 112 8.20 -12.37 27.85
N PHE A 113 7.54 -11.96 28.95
CA PHE A 113 7.15 -10.56 29.17
C PHE A 113 8.36 -9.62 29.12
N ARG A 114 9.47 -9.97 29.79
CA ARG A 114 10.70 -9.19 29.78
C ARG A 114 11.29 -9.08 28.37
N ASP A 115 11.25 -10.15 27.58
CA ASP A 115 11.68 -10.13 26.17
C ASP A 115 10.76 -9.24 25.32
N TYR A 116 9.44 -9.28 25.54
CA TYR A 116 8.50 -8.35 24.89
C TYR A 116 8.78 -6.90 25.25
N VAL A 117 8.90 -6.57 26.54
CA VAL A 117 9.21 -5.22 27.00
C VAL A 117 10.53 -4.74 26.39
N GLY A 118 11.58 -5.56 26.44
CA GLY A 118 12.88 -5.23 25.85
C GLY A 118 12.79 -4.98 24.34
N ASN A 119 12.06 -5.81 23.60
CA ASN A 119 11.86 -5.65 22.17
C ASN A 119 10.99 -4.44 21.80
N LEU A 120 9.98 -4.11 22.62
CA LEU A 120 9.10 -2.96 22.44
C LEU A 120 9.76 -1.64 22.82
N GLN A 121 10.70 -1.67 23.77
CA GLN A 121 11.54 -0.53 24.15
C GLN A 121 12.53 -0.15 23.05
N ILE A 122 12.99 -1.11 22.24
CA ILE A 122 13.79 -0.83 21.05
C ILE A 122 12.85 -0.20 20.02
N PRO A 123 12.98 1.11 19.72
CA PRO A 123 12.10 1.75 18.78
C PRO A 123 12.26 1.06 17.41
N SER A 124 11.15 0.64 16.81
CA SER A 124 11.09 0.04 15.48
C SER A 124 9.79 0.45 14.79
N TYR A 125 9.66 0.13 13.50
CA TYR A 125 8.40 0.39 12.79
C TYR A 125 7.21 -0.36 13.36
N ALA A 126 7.44 -1.49 14.04
CA ALA A 126 6.37 -2.27 14.63
C ALA A 126 5.83 -1.57 15.89
N THR A 127 6.70 -0.97 16.73
CA THR A 127 6.29 -0.10 17.83
C THR A 127 5.45 1.10 17.34
N VAL A 128 5.84 1.71 16.21
CA VAL A 128 5.09 2.81 15.58
C VAL A 128 3.70 2.35 15.12
N GLY A 129 3.60 1.17 14.49
CA GLY A 129 2.33 0.59 14.07
C GLY A 129 1.38 0.34 15.24
N LEU A 130 1.87 -0.28 16.31
CA LEU A 130 1.09 -0.57 17.53
C LEU A 130 0.54 0.71 18.18
N LEU A 131 1.37 1.76 18.29
CA LEU A 131 0.94 3.05 18.84
C LEU A 131 -0.19 3.69 18.00
N LEU A 132 -0.18 3.50 16.67
CA LEU A 132 -1.25 4.01 15.82
C LEU A 132 -2.55 3.22 15.97
N GLU A 133 -2.46 1.90 16.08
CA GLU A 133 -3.64 1.04 16.33
C GLU A 133 -4.33 1.38 17.64
N ARG A 134 -3.55 1.80 18.65
CA ARG A 134 -4.08 2.30 19.92
C ARG A 134 -4.51 3.77 19.91
N GLY A 135 -4.54 4.43 18.76
CA GLY A 135 -4.99 5.81 18.63
C GLY A 135 -4.04 6.84 19.27
N LYS A 136 -2.73 6.56 19.32
CA LYS A 136 -1.68 7.46 19.85
C LYS A 136 -0.74 7.98 18.74
N PRO A 137 -1.24 8.70 17.72
CA PRO A 137 -0.46 9.07 16.54
C PRO A 137 0.70 10.03 16.82
N GLU A 138 0.59 10.91 17.83
CA GLU A 138 1.68 11.82 18.23
C GLU A 138 2.85 11.04 18.81
N LYS A 139 2.58 10.05 19.68
CA LYS A 139 3.61 9.18 20.24
C LYS A 139 4.24 8.31 19.16
N ALA A 140 3.45 7.76 18.25
CA ALA A 140 3.93 6.97 17.12
C ALA A 140 4.91 7.78 16.26
N GLN A 141 4.55 9.02 15.92
CA GLN A 141 5.43 9.93 15.18
C GLN A 141 6.71 10.26 15.96
N ALA A 142 6.61 10.59 17.24
CA ALA A 142 7.77 10.88 18.08
C ALA A 142 8.75 9.70 18.15
N GLN A 143 8.24 8.46 18.18
CA GLN A 143 9.06 7.26 18.13
C GLN A 143 9.71 7.06 16.76
N ALA A 144 8.97 7.26 15.67
CA ALA A 144 9.51 7.16 14.31
C ALA A 144 10.71 8.10 14.09
N LEU A 145 10.66 9.31 14.65
CA LEU A 145 11.73 10.31 14.54
C LEU A 145 12.99 9.99 15.37
N LYS A 146 12.91 9.07 16.35
CA LYS A 146 14.06 8.62 17.15
C LYS A 146 14.81 7.45 16.51
N LEU A 147 14.25 6.86 15.45
CA LEU A 147 14.84 5.70 14.78
C LEU A 147 16.15 6.06 14.09
N LYS A 148 17.08 5.11 14.09
CA LYS A 148 18.41 5.26 13.47
C LYS A 148 18.60 4.34 12.26
N HIS A 149 17.89 3.22 12.23
CA HIS A 149 17.98 2.27 11.12
C HIS A 149 17.09 2.71 9.96
N LEU A 150 17.70 2.83 8.78
CA LEU A 150 17.03 3.30 7.56
C LEU A 150 15.74 2.53 7.26
N TYR A 151 15.79 1.21 7.38
CA TYR A 151 14.64 0.34 7.15
C TYR A 151 13.48 0.64 8.11
N ASP A 152 13.76 0.78 9.41
CA ASP A 152 12.74 1.11 10.40
C ASP A 152 12.18 2.52 10.18
N ILE A 153 13.02 3.50 9.81
CA ILE A 153 12.60 4.86 9.49
C ILE A 153 11.62 4.84 8.31
N THR A 154 12.03 4.29 7.17
CA THR A 154 11.19 4.23 5.96
C THR A 154 9.86 3.54 6.25
N ARG A 155 9.91 2.37 6.89
CA ARG A 155 8.70 1.60 7.19
C ARG A 155 7.76 2.35 8.15
N SER A 156 8.30 3.02 9.16
CA SER A 156 7.52 3.84 10.11
C SER A 156 6.86 5.03 9.42
N LEU A 157 7.61 5.76 8.59
CA LEU A 157 7.10 6.91 7.86
C LEU A 157 5.99 6.48 6.89
N ASN A 158 6.15 5.35 6.18
CA ASN A 158 5.11 4.85 5.27
C ASN A 158 3.81 4.52 6.02
N ILE A 159 3.90 3.88 7.20
CA ILE A 159 2.72 3.60 8.04
C ILE A 159 2.06 4.92 8.49
N LEU A 160 2.84 5.90 8.95
CA LEU A 160 2.33 7.19 9.39
C LEU A 160 1.71 8.00 8.24
N ILE A 161 2.31 8.00 7.05
CA ILE A 161 1.76 8.63 5.84
C ILE A 161 0.42 7.98 5.51
N GLN A 162 0.35 6.65 5.45
CA GLN A 162 -0.91 5.94 5.18
C GLN A 162 -1.98 6.26 6.22
N HIS A 163 -1.61 6.30 7.50
CA HIS A 163 -2.52 6.69 8.57
C HIS A 163 -3.05 8.12 8.36
N CYS A 164 -2.19 9.08 8.00
CA CYS A 164 -2.59 10.45 7.72
C CYS A 164 -3.53 10.55 6.52
N LEU A 165 -3.27 9.81 5.44
CA LEU A 165 -4.14 9.74 4.27
C LEU A 165 -5.53 9.18 4.63
N ASN A 166 -5.58 8.09 5.42
CA ASN A 166 -6.84 7.49 5.89
C ASN A 166 -7.68 8.47 6.73
N HIS A 167 -7.02 9.37 7.48
CA HIS A 167 -7.67 10.41 8.29
C HIS A 167 -7.78 11.76 7.56
N LYS A 168 -7.55 11.79 6.24
CA LYS A 168 -7.61 12.99 5.39
C LYS A 168 -6.69 14.14 5.81
N ASN A 169 -5.64 13.86 6.57
CA ASN A 169 -4.64 14.84 6.98
C ASN A 169 -3.51 14.92 5.95
N ILE A 170 -3.82 15.53 4.80
CA ILE A 170 -2.92 15.56 3.64
C ILE A 170 -1.64 16.37 3.89
N GLU A 171 -1.75 17.50 4.61
CA GLU A 171 -0.60 18.36 4.91
C GLU A 171 0.43 17.61 5.77
N LYS A 172 -0.04 16.85 6.77
CA LYS A 172 0.83 16.01 7.61
C LYS A 172 1.43 14.84 6.81
N ALA A 173 0.66 14.23 5.90
CA ALA A 173 1.18 13.20 5.01
C ALA A 173 2.33 13.72 4.13
N MET A 174 2.19 14.93 3.56
CA MET A 174 3.24 15.57 2.76
C MET A 174 4.48 15.93 3.59
N GLN A 175 4.30 16.39 4.83
CA GLN A 175 5.40 16.66 5.76
C GLN A 175 6.19 15.39 6.09
N LEU A 176 5.50 14.29 6.40
CA LEU A 176 6.13 13.00 6.68
C LEU A 176 6.81 12.40 5.44
N PHE A 177 6.21 12.57 4.26
CA PHE A 177 6.80 12.19 2.98
C PHE A 177 8.15 12.87 2.75
N ALA A 178 8.28 14.16 3.07
CA ALA A 178 9.54 14.90 2.94
C ALA A 178 10.67 14.32 3.80
N LEU A 179 10.35 13.57 4.86
CA LEU A 179 11.31 12.92 5.75
C LEU A 179 11.79 11.55 5.24
N LEU A 180 11.18 10.99 4.17
CA LEU A 180 11.62 9.73 3.62
C LEU A 180 13.05 9.84 3.09
N PRO A 181 13.93 8.86 3.37
CA PRO A 181 15.36 9.08 3.20
C PRO A 181 15.86 8.91 1.77
N THR A 182 15.21 8.09 0.94
CA THR A 182 15.66 7.80 -0.42
C THR A 182 14.60 8.10 -1.47
N THR A 183 15.03 8.40 -2.70
CA THR A 183 14.14 8.57 -3.86
C THR A 183 13.31 7.31 -4.15
N SER A 184 13.90 6.12 -3.95
CA SER A 184 13.20 4.85 -4.12
C SER A 184 12.05 4.73 -3.12
N ASP A 185 12.30 5.04 -1.85
CA ASP A 185 11.29 4.99 -0.79
C ASP A 185 10.20 6.04 -0.99
N ARG A 186 10.48 7.14 -1.68
CA ARG A 186 9.51 8.20 -1.96
C ARG A 186 8.59 7.86 -3.14
N ARG A 187 9.03 7.04 -4.08
CA ARG A 187 8.30 6.84 -5.35
C ARG A 187 6.89 6.30 -5.14
N GLU A 188 6.73 5.26 -4.31
CA GLU A 188 5.42 4.66 -4.05
C GLU A 188 4.51 5.63 -3.28
N GLU A 189 5.07 6.39 -2.34
CA GLU A 189 4.35 7.34 -1.50
C GLU A 189 3.90 8.59 -2.28
N VAL A 190 4.66 9.02 -3.30
CA VAL A 190 4.20 10.04 -4.27
C VAL A 190 2.90 9.60 -4.92
N SER A 191 2.87 8.38 -5.47
CA SER A 191 1.67 7.84 -6.13
C SER A 191 0.48 7.79 -5.17
N LYS A 192 0.68 7.32 -3.93
CA LYS A 192 -0.38 7.29 -2.90
C LYS A 192 -0.93 8.68 -2.59
N ILE A 193 -0.08 9.69 -2.45
CA ILE A 193 -0.48 11.08 -2.17
C ILE A 193 -1.25 11.66 -3.36
N VAL A 194 -0.76 11.46 -4.58
CA VAL A 194 -1.40 11.93 -5.82
C VAL A 194 -2.78 11.27 -6.01
N ASP A 195 -2.86 9.95 -5.88
CA ASP A 195 -4.12 9.19 -5.96
C ASP A 195 -5.11 9.63 -4.88
N PHE A 196 -4.64 9.84 -3.65
CA PHE A 196 -5.48 10.35 -2.58
C PHE A 196 -6.05 11.73 -2.93
N LEU A 197 -5.22 12.67 -3.41
CA LEU A 197 -5.68 14.01 -3.82
C LEU A 197 -6.72 13.95 -4.94
N PHE A 198 -6.54 13.05 -5.91
CA PHE A 198 -7.55 12.81 -6.95
C PHE A 198 -8.85 12.24 -6.39
N SER A 199 -8.78 11.27 -5.46
CA SER A 199 -9.96 10.73 -4.79
C SER A 199 -10.78 11.80 -4.05
N GLN A 200 -10.09 12.86 -3.58
CA GLN A 200 -10.71 14.01 -2.91
C GLN A 200 -11.09 15.15 -3.86
N LYS A 201 -10.98 14.96 -5.19
CA LYS A 201 -11.22 15.98 -6.23
C LYS A 201 -10.33 17.23 -6.09
N GLN A 202 -9.15 17.10 -5.46
CA GLN A 202 -8.19 18.19 -5.25
C GLN A 202 -7.13 18.23 -6.36
N HIS A 203 -7.55 18.33 -7.63
CA HIS A 203 -6.66 18.18 -8.80
C HIS A 203 -5.53 19.23 -8.82
N ASN A 204 -5.87 20.49 -8.47
CA ASN A 204 -4.89 21.56 -8.40
C ASN A 204 -3.82 21.31 -7.33
N LYS A 205 -4.19 20.71 -6.19
CA LYS A 205 -3.21 20.33 -5.17
C LYS A 205 -2.35 19.15 -5.62
N ALA A 206 -2.92 18.15 -6.30
CA ALA A 206 -2.13 17.06 -6.89
C ALA A 206 -1.07 17.61 -7.85
N PHE A 207 -1.48 18.47 -8.78
CA PHE A 207 -0.55 19.13 -9.69
C PHE A 207 0.50 19.98 -8.98
N THR A 208 0.09 20.80 -8.01
CA THR A 208 1.02 21.67 -7.25
C THR A 208 2.04 20.87 -6.46
N PHE A 209 1.60 19.80 -5.79
CA PHE A 209 2.48 18.87 -5.10
C PHE A 209 3.48 18.24 -6.07
N SER A 210 3.00 17.63 -7.15
CA SER A 210 3.84 16.98 -8.17
C SER A 210 4.88 17.93 -8.77
N LYS A 211 4.46 19.15 -9.16
CA LYS A 211 5.33 20.16 -9.76
C LYS A 211 6.43 20.66 -8.81
N ASN A 212 6.13 20.74 -7.52
CA ASN A 212 7.05 21.28 -6.52
C ASN A 212 7.98 20.22 -5.88
N LEU A 213 7.92 18.97 -6.34
CA LEU A 213 8.91 17.95 -5.93
C LEU A 213 10.31 18.37 -6.41
N GLU A 214 11.25 18.44 -5.47
CA GLU A 214 12.63 18.87 -5.76
C GLU A 214 13.37 17.85 -6.64
N ASP A 215 13.26 16.57 -6.30
CA ASP A 215 13.84 15.45 -7.06
C ASP A 215 13.16 15.33 -8.43
N SER A 216 13.95 15.43 -9.50
CA SER A 216 13.44 15.42 -10.87
C SER A 216 12.82 14.08 -11.26
N VAL A 217 13.34 12.96 -10.76
CA VAL A 217 12.79 11.63 -11.05
C VAL A 217 11.40 11.50 -10.43
N LEU A 218 11.22 11.94 -9.18
CA LEU A 218 9.91 11.96 -8.52
C LEU A 218 8.95 12.95 -9.16
N ARG A 219 9.44 14.14 -9.53
CA ARG A 219 8.63 15.16 -10.21
C ARG A 219 8.09 14.65 -11.55
N ASN A 220 8.94 14.07 -12.40
CA ASN A 220 8.53 13.48 -13.68
C ASN A 220 7.58 12.29 -13.47
N HIS A 221 7.82 11.45 -12.45
CA HIS A 221 6.92 10.37 -12.06
C HIS A 221 5.51 10.91 -11.70
N ALA A 222 5.45 11.84 -10.76
CA ALA A 222 4.19 12.40 -10.27
C ALA A 222 3.42 13.17 -11.35
N LEU A 223 4.11 13.93 -12.20
CA LEU A 223 3.49 14.71 -13.26
C LEU A 223 2.92 13.84 -14.39
N HIS A 224 3.56 12.71 -14.70
CA HIS A 224 2.97 11.79 -15.66
C HIS A 224 1.70 11.15 -15.12
N GLU A 225 1.66 10.78 -13.83
CA GLU A 225 0.45 10.22 -13.21
C GLU A 225 -0.70 11.21 -13.25
N VAL A 226 -0.40 12.49 -12.94
CA VAL A 226 -1.37 13.58 -13.02
C VAL A 226 -1.89 13.76 -14.45
N SER A 227 -1.00 13.80 -15.43
CA SER A 227 -1.37 13.91 -16.85
C SER A 227 -2.27 12.75 -17.30
N LEU A 228 -1.86 11.51 -17.01
CA LEU A 228 -2.60 10.32 -17.43
C LEU A 228 -3.98 10.24 -16.75
N TRP A 229 -4.07 10.65 -15.48
CA TRP A 229 -5.33 10.71 -14.76
C TRP A 229 -6.29 11.71 -15.41
N MET A 230 -5.84 12.92 -15.74
CA MET A 230 -6.67 13.93 -16.42
C MET A 230 -7.23 13.40 -17.75
N VAL A 231 -6.40 12.73 -18.56
CA VAL A 231 -6.85 12.10 -19.81
C VAL A 231 -7.92 11.03 -19.55
N LYS A 232 -7.74 10.20 -18.52
CA LYS A 232 -8.73 9.16 -18.15
C LYS A 232 -10.08 9.77 -17.78
N GLN A 233 -10.11 10.98 -17.19
CA GLN A 233 -11.33 11.72 -16.90
C GLN A 233 -11.93 12.47 -18.11
N GLY A 234 -11.28 12.40 -19.28
CA GLY A 234 -11.73 13.06 -20.51
C GLY A 234 -11.06 14.42 -20.78
N GLU A 235 -10.23 14.91 -19.87
CA GLU A 235 -9.54 16.21 -19.97
C GLU A 235 -8.23 16.10 -20.79
N LEU A 236 -8.36 15.69 -22.05
CA LEU A 236 -7.20 15.40 -22.93
C LEU A 236 -6.25 16.60 -23.06
N GLU A 237 -6.79 17.79 -23.31
CA GLU A 237 -5.99 19.00 -23.56
C GLU A 237 -5.17 19.40 -22.32
N GLN A 238 -5.77 19.34 -21.14
CA GLN A 238 -5.07 19.65 -19.89
C GLN A 238 -4.01 18.60 -19.56
N GLY A 239 -4.33 17.31 -19.74
CA GLY A 239 -3.36 16.23 -19.55
C GLY A 239 -2.14 16.38 -20.47
N LEU A 240 -2.34 16.66 -21.75
CA LEU A 240 -1.25 16.91 -22.71
C LEU A 240 -0.47 18.19 -22.39
N LYS A 241 -1.14 19.25 -21.93
CA LYS A 241 -0.48 20.47 -21.48
C LYS A 241 0.48 20.19 -20.33
N ILE A 242 0.04 19.46 -19.31
CA ILE A 242 0.89 19.08 -18.17
C ILE A 242 2.11 18.29 -18.63
N LEU A 243 1.88 17.28 -19.48
CA LEU A 243 2.94 16.42 -20.00
C LEU A 243 3.99 17.22 -20.79
N ASN A 244 3.54 18.11 -21.67
CA ASN A 244 4.46 18.84 -22.54
C ASN A 244 5.22 19.94 -21.81
N GLU A 245 4.57 20.67 -20.90
CA GLU A 245 5.14 21.85 -20.23
C GLU A 245 5.96 21.52 -18.98
N TYR A 246 5.66 20.44 -18.24
CA TYR A 246 6.23 20.22 -16.90
C TYR A 246 7.01 18.92 -16.75
N VAL A 247 6.76 17.90 -17.57
CA VAL A 247 7.64 16.73 -17.64
C VAL A 247 8.88 17.18 -18.43
N GLU A 248 10.07 16.82 -17.96
CA GLU A 248 11.35 17.19 -18.57
C GLU A 248 11.97 15.98 -19.27
N ASP A 249 11.81 14.80 -18.68
CA ASP A 249 12.37 13.55 -19.18
C ASP A 249 11.64 13.07 -20.45
N SER A 250 12.39 12.91 -21.54
CA SER A 250 11.85 12.53 -22.85
C SER A 250 11.33 11.09 -22.89
N ASP A 251 11.97 10.17 -22.16
CA ASP A 251 11.54 8.77 -22.11
C ASP A 251 10.22 8.66 -21.35
N VAL A 252 10.12 9.35 -20.20
CA VAL A 252 8.86 9.46 -19.45
C VAL A 252 7.76 10.10 -20.30
N LYS A 253 8.07 11.14 -21.09
CA LYS A 253 7.10 11.74 -22.03
C LYS A 253 6.61 10.72 -23.05
N ALA A 254 7.52 10.04 -23.75
CA ALA A 254 7.17 9.09 -24.79
C ALA A 254 6.37 7.91 -24.25
N TYR A 255 6.77 7.37 -23.08
CA TYR A 255 6.03 6.35 -22.35
C TYR A 255 4.60 6.83 -22.04
N THR A 256 4.46 8.03 -21.46
CA THR A 256 3.16 8.58 -21.08
C THR A 256 2.27 8.83 -22.28
N LEU A 257 2.81 9.35 -23.38
CA LEU A 257 2.08 9.52 -24.64
C LEU A 257 1.55 8.18 -25.15
N SER A 258 2.34 7.10 -25.08
CA SER A 258 1.89 5.75 -25.46
C SER A 258 0.72 5.27 -24.61
N LEU A 259 0.74 5.53 -23.30
CA LEU A 259 -0.37 5.21 -22.39
C LEU A 259 -1.61 6.06 -22.68
N ILE A 260 -1.45 7.35 -22.98
CA ILE A 260 -2.56 8.22 -23.40
C ILE A 260 -3.18 7.71 -24.70
N VAL A 261 -2.38 7.29 -25.68
CA VAL A 261 -2.88 6.64 -26.91
C VAL A 261 -3.71 5.40 -26.57
N ALA A 262 -3.22 4.55 -25.65
CA ALA A 262 -3.96 3.36 -25.23
C ALA A 262 -5.30 3.71 -24.55
N VAL A 263 -5.33 4.74 -23.70
CA VAL A 263 -6.57 5.24 -23.07
C VAL A 263 -7.55 5.75 -24.12
N LEU A 264 -7.13 6.62 -25.03
CA LEU A 264 -7.97 7.15 -26.11
C LEU A 264 -8.50 6.04 -27.02
N THR A 265 -7.66 5.06 -27.34
CA THR A 265 -8.02 3.85 -28.09
C THR A 265 -9.07 3.03 -27.35
N GLY A 266 -8.91 2.84 -26.04
CA GLY A 266 -9.87 2.15 -25.19
C GLY A 266 -11.25 2.82 -25.21
N GLN A 267 -11.27 4.16 -25.23
CA GLN A 267 -12.46 5.01 -25.36
C GLN A 267 -13.02 5.09 -26.79
N GLY A 268 -12.39 4.43 -27.78
CA GLY A 268 -12.82 4.46 -29.19
C GLY A 268 -12.49 5.77 -29.93
N ARG A 269 -11.70 6.66 -29.34
CA ARG A 269 -11.28 7.95 -29.90
C ARG A 269 -10.10 7.78 -30.86
N PHE A 270 -10.28 6.94 -31.87
CA PHE A 270 -9.20 6.48 -32.74
C PHE A 270 -8.47 7.61 -33.48
N ASP A 271 -9.17 8.63 -33.97
CA ASP A 271 -8.50 9.72 -34.71
C ASP A 271 -7.54 10.51 -33.84
N GLN A 272 -7.91 10.79 -32.59
CA GLN A 272 -7.05 11.47 -31.62
C GLN A 272 -5.90 10.56 -31.18
N ALA A 273 -6.17 9.28 -30.93
CA ALA A 273 -5.17 8.27 -30.61
C ALA A 273 -4.12 8.15 -31.73
N SER A 274 -4.55 8.06 -32.99
CA SER A 274 -3.68 8.00 -34.16
C SER A 274 -2.82 9.24 -34.31
N LYS A 275 -3.40 10.44 -34.20
CA LYS A 275 -2.64 11.70 -34.27
C LYS A 275 -1.52 11.73 -33.22
N LEU A 276 -1.84 11.33 -31.98
CA LEU A 276 -0.89 11.34 -30.89
C LEU A 276 0.18 10.24 -31.02
N ALA A 277 -0.18 9.05 -31.53
CA ALA A 277 0.80 7.99 -31.79
C ALA A 277 1.91 8.47 -32.73
N PHE A 278 1.57 9.24 -33.77
CA PHE A 278 2.55 9.79 -34.71
C PHE A 278 3.43 10.91 -34.14
N THR A 279 3.11 11.48 -32.97
CA THR A 279 3.98 12.46 -32.31
C THR A 279 5.03 11.81 -31.40
N ILE A 280 4.96 10.50 -31.17
CA ILE A 280 5.92 9.77 -30.34
C ILE A 280 7.22 9.56 -31.13
N LEU A 281 8.33 10.11 -30.63
CA LEU A 281 9.63 10.02 -31.27
C LEU A 281 10.27 8.65 -31.07
N GLU A 282 10.17 8.12 -29.84
CA GLU A 282 10.73 6.84 -29.45
C GLU A 282 9.99 5.68 -30.10
N VAL A 283 10.74 4.96 -30.95
CA VAL A 283 10.20 3.97 -31.88
C VAL A 283 9.47 2.84 -31.15
N ASP A 284 10.00 2.38 -30.01
CA ASP A 284 9.38 1.29 -29.25
C ASP A 284 8.02 1.71 -28.65
N TYR A 285 7.96 2.89 -28.02
CA TYR A 285 6.70 3.44 -27.49
C TYR A 285 5.70 3.79 -28.60
N ARG A 286 6.18 4.28 -29.75
CA ARG A 286 5.32 4.52 -30.93
C ARG A 286 4.75 3.22 -31.46
N GLN A 287 5.57 2.17 -31.56
CA GLN A 287 5.16 0.84 -31.99
C GLN A 287 4.09 0.25 -31.06
N ASP A 288 4.26 0.39 -29.74
CA ASP A 288 3.28 -0.06 -28.76
C ASP A 288 1.95 0.69 -28.88
N ALA A 289 2.01 2.01 -29.06
CA ALA A 289 0.85 2.86 -29.30
C ALA A 289 0.08 2.45 -30.58
N ILE A 290 0.79 2.26 -31.69
CA ILE A 290 0.24 1.77 -32.97
C ILE A 290 -0.40 0.39 -32.79
N ASN A 291 0.29 -0.52 -32.10
CA ASN A 291 -0.20 -1.88 -31.84
C ASN A 291 -1.49 -1.85 -31.02
N ALA A 292 -1.58 -0.98 -30.01
CA ALA A 292 -2.79 -0.82 -29.20
C ALA A 292 -3.99 -0.40 -30.07
N ILE A 293 -3.80 0.59 -30.95
CA ILE A 293 -4.83 1.07 -31.90
C ILE A 293 -5.32 -0.08 -32.79
N VAL A 294 -4.40 -0.74 -33.49
CA VAL A 294 -4.72 -1.80 -34.46
C VAL A 294 -5.40 -2.98 -33.76
N LYS A 295 -4.86 -3.45 -32.62
CA LYS A 295 -5.44 -4.56 -31.84
C LYS A 295 -6.87 -4.24 -31.41
N LYS A 296 -7.14 -3.01 -30.96
CA LYS A 296 -8.49 -2.60 -30.55
C LYS A 296 -9.44 -2.58 -31.75
N MET A 297 -9.06 -1.96 -32.87
CA MET A 297 -9.87 -1.91 -34.09
C MET A 297 -10.25 -3.32 -34.57
N VAL A 298 -9.28 -4.24 -34.59
CA VAL A 298 -9.49 -5.65 -34.93
C VAL A 298 -10.45 -6.33 -33.96
N ARG A 299 -10.26 -6.15 -32.65
CA ARG A 299 -11.13 -6.72 -31.60
C ARG A 299 -12.59 -6.27 -31.75
N ILE A 300 -12.82 -5.01 -32.11
CA ILE A 300 -14.18 -4.48 -32.35
C ILE A 300 -14.67 -4.71 -33.79
N ARG A 301 -14.01 -5.59 -34.54
CA ARG A 301 -14.36 -6.00 -35.92
C ARG A 301 -14.37 -4.87 -36.96
N ARG A 302 -13.64 -3.77 -36.70
CA ARG A 302 -13.42 -2.69 -37.66
C ARG A 302 -12.13 -2.92 -38.44
N ILE A 303 -12.06 -4.03 -39.19
CA ILE A 303 -10.86 -4.43 -39.94
C ILE A 303 -10.50 -3.37 -41.00
N ASP A 304 -11.49 -2.89 -41.76
CA ASP A 304 -11.28 -1.89 -42.81
C ASP A 304 -10.62 -0.61 -42.27
N LYS A 305 -10.96 -0.22 -41.03
CA LYS A 305 -10.33 0.93 -40.35
C LYS A 305 -8.91 0.63 -39.89
N ALA A 306 -8.62 -0.60 -39.49
CA ALA A 306 -7.26 -1.02 -39.17
C ALA A 306 -6.37 -1.00 -40.43
N GLU A 307 -6.90 -1.42 -41.58
CA GLU A 307 -6.21 -1.35 -42.87
C GLU A 307 -5.97 0.10 -43.31
N GLU A 308 -6.98 0.97 -43.23
CA GLU A 308 -6.86 2.41 -43.52
C GLU A 308 -5.82 3.09 -42.59
N PHE A 309 -5.79 2.71 -41.31
CA PHE A 309 -4.77 3.21 -40.40
C PHE A 309 -3.37 2.73 -40.79
N MET A 310 -3.23 1.45 -41.15
CA MET A 310 -1.96 0.86 -41.58
C MET A 310 -1.38 1.53 -42.83
N THR A 311 -2.22 1.98 -43.78
CA THR A 311 -1.74 2.69 -44.98
C THR A 311 -1.08 4.02 -44.66
N ARG A 312 -1.42 4.63 -43.51
CA ARG A 312 -0.84 5.89 -43.04
C ARG A 312 0.48 5.72 -42.30
N LEU A 313 0.86 4.49 -41.94
CA LEU A 313 2.14 4.22 -41.31
C LEU A 313 3.27 4.47 -42.32
N GLU A 314 4.42 4.90 -41.86
CA GLU A 314 5.61 5.09 -42.70
C GLU A 314 6.67 4.00 -42.42
N GLY A 315 6.81 3.58 -41.16
CA GLY A 315 7.79 2.59 -40.73
C GLY A 315 7.51 1.17 -41.26
N GLY A 316 8.52 0.54 -41.86
CA GLY A 316 8.40 -0.85 -42.37
C GLY A 316 8.11 -1.87 -41.27
N MET A 317 8.73 -1.72 -40.10
CA MET A 317 8.48 -2.59 -38.93
C MET A 317 7.07 -2.37 -38.37
N GLU A 318 6.63 -1.12 -38.24
CA GLU A 318 5.29 -0.75 -37.78
C GLU A 318 4.20 -1.34 -38.65
N LYS A 319 4.36 -1.24 -39.98
CA LYS A 319 3.46 -1.88 -40.95
C LYS A 319 3.44 -3.39 -40.79
N LYS A 320 4.61 -4.02 -40.66
CA LYS A 320 4.73 -5.48 -40.56
C LYS A 320 3.99 -6.01 -39.34
N GLU A 321 4.15 -5.38 -38.18
CA GLU A 321 3.46 -5.81 -36.95
C GLU A 321 1.95 -5.51 -37.02
N ALA A 322 1.55 -4.35 -37.54
CA ALA A 322 0.14 -4.03 -37.77
C ALA A 322 -0.53 -5.06 -38.69
N LEU A 323 0.13 -5.45 -39.79
CA LEU A 323 -0.37 -6.44 -40.74
C LEU A 323 -0.58 -7.79 -40.06
N LYS A 324 0.38 -8.29 -39.27
CA LYS A 324 0.23 -9.54 -38.52
C LYS A 324 -1.01 -9.53 -37.62
N ILE A 325 -1.25 -8.41 -36.93
CA ILE A 325 -2.41 -8.24 -36.06
C ILE A 325 -3.70 -8.31 -36.89
N ILE A 326 -3.77 -7.62 -38.03
CA ILE A 326 -4.93 -7.61 -38.93
C ILE A 326 -5.20 -9.01 -39.49
N GLU A 327 -4.17 -9.70 -40.00
CA GLU A 327 -4.28 -11.07 -40.52
C GLU A 327 -4.83 -12.04 -39.47
N SER A 328 -4.36 -11.93 -38.22
CA SER A 328 -4.88 -12.74 -37.12
C SER A 328 -6.37 -12.47 -36.86
N GLY A 329 -6.78 -11.21 -36.96
CA GLY A 329 -8.17 -10.78 -36.83
C GLY A 329 -9.09 -11.29 -37.94
N LEU A 330 -8.62 -11.26 -39.18
CA LEU A 330 -9.32 -11.78 -40.34
C LEU A 330 -9.54 -13.29 -40.25
N LYS A 331 -8.50 -14.04 -39.86
CA LYS A 331 -8.60 -15.49 -39.63
C LYS A 331 -9.67 -15.83 -38.57
N ALA A 332 -9.69 -15.09 -37.46
CA ALA A 332 -10.71 -15.27 -36.43
C ALA A 332 -12.12 -14.96 -36.95
N LYS A 333 -12.31 -13.88 -37.74
CA LYS A 333 -13.60 -13.53 -38.35
C LYS A 333 -14.12 -14.63 -39.27
N LEU A 334 -13.25 -15.19 -40.13
CA LEU A 334 -13.58 -16.30 -41.02
C LEU A 334 -14.01 -17.56 -40.26
N GLN A 335 -13.34 -17.89 -39.16
CA GLN A 335 -13.70 -19.04 -38.32
C GLN A 335 -15.09 -18.85 -37.69
N ASP A 336 -15.38 -17.67 -37.15
CA ASP A 336 -16.71 -17.37 -36.58
C ASP A 336 -17.84 -17.52 -37.61
N GLU A 337 -17.63 -17.04 -38.84
CA GLU A 337 -18.60 -17.18 -39.92
C GLU A 337 -18.82 -18.64 -40.34
N ARG A 338 -17.75 -19.46 -40.33
CA ARG A 338 -17.85 -20.91 -40.59
C ARG A 338 -18.62 -21.63 -39.48
N ILE A 339 -18.35 -21.31 -38.21
CA ILE A 339 -19.07 -21.91 -37.06
C ILE A 339 -20.56 -21.56 -37.12
N LYS A 340 -20.91 -20.30 -37.38
CA LYS A 340 -22.31 -19.87 -37.51
C LYS A 340 -23.07 -20.62 -38.60
N LYS A 341 -22.43 -20.89 -39.75
CA LYS A 341 -23.05 -21.67 -40.83
C LYS A 341 -23.33 -23.13 -40.45
N ILE A 342 -22.56 -23.71 -39.54
CA ILE A 342 -22.74 -25.10 -39.07
C ILE A 342 -23.87 -25.18 -38.03
N GLN A 343 -24.04 -24.17 -37.17
CA GLN A 343 -25.05 -24.15 -36.10
C GLN A 343 -26.49 -23.86 -36.57
N ILE A 344 -26.70 -23.60 -37.86
CA ILE A 344 -28.03 -23.33 -38.46
C ILE A 344 -28.62 -24.61 -39.10
N PHE A 345 -27.90 -25.74 -39.03
CA PHE A 345 -28.39 -27.09 -39.31
C PHE A 345 -28.62 -27.84 -38.01
#